data_AF-A0A124G771-F1
#
_entry.id   AF-A0A124G771-F1
#
_cell.length_a   1.000
_cell.length_b   1.000
_cell.length_c   1.000
_cell.angle_alpha   90.00
_cell.angle_beta   90.00
_cell.angle_gamma   90.00
#
_symmetry.space_group_name_H-M   'P 1'
#
loop_
_entity.id
_entity.type
_entity.pdbx_description
1 polymer ?
#
loop_
_entity_poly.entity_id
_entity_poly.type
_entity_poly.pdbx_seq_one_letter_code
_entity_poly.pdbx_strand_id
1 'polypeptide(L)'
;MRALATVPAALLGIARAAHRRGNGIALDDVGADPMSLAFLPFVDPDVIKLDMNLLRHPSAAATAEVCAVVTATARRTGAKIIAEGVETAADVATARALGADWAQGWYFGRPAPPAELRLTDIAVAPGLRAPRPGLHQPVGTPYEVAATGGADRISEAAARRALERVAAAVDGQEHAVLLGSYGTPDDLAPWQPQVDQVSAQALYSAVLRPDGVSTPFPGESCLVVMTPHHAVALCHRLGVGVLRTDDPATVASIGRVLLQRLTVAALPAL
;
A
#
# COMPACT_ATOMS: atom_id res chain seq x y z
N MET A 1 -12.11 6.00 -9.50
CA MET A 1 -11.24 5.42 -8.45
C MET A 1 -11.54 5.85 -7.00
N ARG A 2 -12.70 6.44 -6.65
CA ARG A 2 -13.06 6.81 -5.26
C ARG A 2 -13.28 5.63 -4.27
N ALA A 3 -13.16 4.40 -4.75
CA ALA A 3 -13.52 3.18 -4.00
C ALA A 3 -12.34 2.52 -3.24
N LEU A 4 -11.09 2.91 -3.51
CA LEU A 4 -9.92 2.35 -2.79
C LEU A 4 -10.00 2.72 -1.29
N ALA A 5 -10.45 3.94 -1.00
CA ALA A 5 -10.53 4.51 0.34
C ALA A 5 -11.74 4.02 1.15
N THR A 6 -12.85 3.71 0.49
CA THR A 6 -14.09 3.42 1.20
C THR A 6 -14.13 2.01 1.79
N VAL A 7 -13.37 1.06 1.22
CA VAL A 7 -13.33 -0.32 1.72
C VAL A 7 -11.98 -1.04 1.45
N PRO A 8 -10.87 -0.67 2.11
CA PRO A 8 -9.56 -1.30 1.88
C PRO A 8 -9.52 -2.82 2.07
N ALA A 9 -10.33 -3.35 2.99
CA ALA A 9 -10.49 -4.79 3.19
C ALA A 9 -11.06 -5.51 1.95
N ALA A 10 -12.06 -4.90 1.29
CA ALA A 10 -12.65 -5.46 0.09
C ALA A 10 -11.68 -5.43 -1.09
N LEU A 11 -10.90 -4.35 -1.22
CA LEU A 11 -9.84 -4.24 -2.21
C LEU A 11 -8.83 -5.40 -2.08
N LEU A 12 -8.31 -5.63 -0.88
CA LEU A 12 -7.38 -6.75 -0.64
C LEU A 12 -8.06 -8.11 -0.84
N GLY A 13 -9.35 -8.22 -0.54
CA GLY A 13 -10.14 -9.43 -0.80
C GLY A 13 -10.22 -9.76 -2.30
N ILE A 14 -10.48 -8.76 -3.15
CA ILE A 14 -10.48 -8.89 -4.62
C ILE A 14 -9.08 -9.22 -5.12
N ALA A 15 -8.06 -8.50 -4.64
CA ALA A 15 -6.67 -8.73 -5.03
C ALA A 15 -6.24 -10.17 -4.73
N ARG A 16 -6.54 -10.66 -3.52
CA ARG A 16 -6.33 -12.06 -3.12
C ARG A 16 -7.00 -13.04 -4.08
N ALA A 17 -8.26 -12.79 -4.44
CA ALA A 17 -9.01 -13.67 -5.32
C ALA A 17 -8.47 -13.68 -6.76
N ALA A 18 -7.88 -12.57 -7.23
CA ALA A 18 -7.20 -12.48 -8.52
C ALA A 18 -5.88 -13.25 -8.53
N HIS A 19 -4.98 -12.96 -7.58
CA HIS A 19 -3.67 -13.64 -7.50
C HIS A 19 -3.79 -15.15 -7.30
N ARG A 20 -4.79 -15.60 -6.52
CA ARG A 20 -5.10 -17.04 -6.37
C ARG A 20 -5.41 -17.75 -7.68
N ARG A 21 -5.94 -17.03 -8.67
CA ARG A 21 -6.26 -17.57 -10.00
C ARG A 21 -5.09 -17.42 -10.99
N GLY A 22 -3.97 -16.87 -10.53
CA GLY A 22 -2.81 -16.60 -11.38
C GLY A 22 -2.89 -15.29 -12.17
N ASN A 23 -3.90 -14.46 -11.92
CA ASN A 23 -4.06 -13.18 -12.63
C ASN A 23 -3.14 -12.12 -12.01
N GLY A 24 -2.57 -11.26 -12.84
CA GLY A 24 -1.91 -10.03 -12.37
C GLY A 24 -2.93 -8.96 -11.96
N ILE A 25 -2.46 -7.98 -11.19
CA ILE A 25 -3.25 -6.82 -10.76
C ILE A 25 -2.61 -5.54 -11.29
N ALA A 26 -3.42 -4.69 -11.91
CA ALA A 26 -3.04 -3.31 -12.20
C ALA A 26 -3.71 -2.38 -11.19
N LEU A 27 -2.95 -1.41 -10.65
CA LEU A 27 -3.52 -0.29 -9.91
C LEU A 27 -3.64 0.90 -10.86
N ASP A 28 -4.87 1.37 -11.07
CA ASP A 28 -5.18 2.45 -12.00
C ASP A 28 -4.98 3.85 -11.40
N ASP A 29 -5.08 4.90 -12.23
CA ASP A 29 -5.04 6.34 -11.91
C ASP A 29 -4.08 6.74 -10.77
N VAL A 30 -2.89 6.12 -10.68
CA VAL A 30 -1.94 6.40 -9.61
C VAL A 30 -1.41 7.81 -9.77
N GLY A 31 -1.53 8.61 -8.70
CA GLY A 31 -1.22 10.04 -8.68
C GLY A 31 -2.42 10.96 -8.89
N ALA A 32 -3.60 10.44 -9.24
CA ALA A 32 -4.84 11.23 -9.25
C ALA A 32 -5.44 11.42 -7.85
N ASP A 33 -5.21 10.46 -6.95
CA ASP A 33 -5.71 10.44 -5.57
C ASP A 33 -4.56 10.03 -4.62
N PRO A 34 -4.26 10.80 -3.56
CA PRO A 34 -3.28 10.45 -2.52
C PRO A 34 -3.42 9.02 -1.96
N MET A 35 -4.64 8.48 -1.91
CA MET A 35 -4.91 7.12 -1.41
C MET A 35 -4.30 6.03 -2.29
N SER A 36 -4.11 6.31 -3.59
CA SER A 36 -3.46 5.36 -4.50
C SER A 36 -2.00 5.08 -4.11
N LEU A 37 -1.26 6.12 -3.70
CA LEU A 37 0.12 5.99 -3.22
C LEU A 37 0.16 5.34 -1.84
N ALA A 38 -0.71 5.78 -0.93
CA ALA A 38 -0.79 5.30 0.44
C ALA A 38 -1.02 3.77 0.51
N PHE A 39 -1.87 3.24 -0.40
CA PHE A 39 -2.19 1.81 -0.44
C PHE A 39 -1.30 0.98 -1.35
N LEU A 40 -0.43 1.61 -2.14
CA LEU A 40 0.42 0.93 -3.11
C LEU A 40 1.23 -0.23 -2.50
N PRO A 41 1.84 -0.11 -1.29
CA PRO A 41 2.62 -1.22 -0.73
C PRO A 41 1.76 -2.37 -0.18
N PHE A 42 0.51 -2.11 0.21
CA PHE A 42 -0.41 -3.17 0.66
C PHE A 42 -0.97 -3.96 -0.53
N VAL A 43 -1.34 -3.25 -1.60
CA VAL A 43 -1.85 -3.86 -2.85
C VAL A 43 -0.73 -4.60 -3.59
N ASP A 44 0.48 -4.05 -3.63
CA ASP A 44 1.63 -4.61 -4.35
C ASP A 44 1.27 -5.09 -5.79
N PRO A 45 0.78 -4.16 -6.64
CA PRO A 45 0.25 -4.47 -7.96
C PRO A 45 1.35 -4.84 -8.95
N ASP A 46 1.02 -5.68 -9.93
CA ASP A 46 1.92 -6.13 -11.01
C ASP A 46 2.13 -5.05 -12.07
N VAL A 47 1.17 -4.15 -12.21
CA VAL A 47 1.25 -2.97 -13.06
C VAL A 47 0.79 -1.74 -12.27
N ILE A 48 1.54 -0.64 -12.37
CA ILE A 48 1.19 0.67 -11.82
C ILE A 48 0.89 1.58 -13.00
N LYS A 49 -0.34 2.09 -13.08
CA LYS A 49 -0.78 2.99 -14.15
C LYS A 49 -0.72 4.42 -13.65
N LEU A 50 0.19 5.21 -14.21
CA LEU A 50 0.34 6.63 -13.90
C LEU A 50 -0.79 7.41 -14.56
N ASP A 51 -1.51 8.20 -13.76
CA ASP A 51 -2.57 9.08 -14.25
C ASP A 51 -2.05 10.08 -15.29
N MET A 52 -2.87 10.38 -16.29
CA MET A 52 -2.48 11.26 -17.39
C MET A 52 -2.12 12.69 -16.94
N ASN A 53 -2.66 13.18 -15.81
CA ASN A 53 -2.33 14.52 -15.32
C ASN A 53 -0.84 14.66 -14.98
N LEU A 54 -0.16 13.57 -14.62
CA LEU A 54 1.28 13.58 -14.37
C LEU A 54 2.08 13.90 -15.63
N LEU A 55 1.61 13.44 -16.80
CA LEU A 55 2.19 13.82 -18.10
C LEU A 55 1.88 15.26 -18.48
N ARG A 56 0.74 15.80 -18.03
CA ARG A 56 0.36 17.20 -18.28
C ARG A 56 1.09 18.18 -17.37
N HIS A 57 1.56 17.73 -16.19
CA HIS A 57 2.25 18.56 -15.21
C HIS A 57 3.59 17.95 -14.73
N PRO A 58 4.52 17.60 -15.65
CA PRO A 58 5.72 16.83 -15.30
C PRO A 58 6.70 17.55 -14.37
N SER A 59 6.63 18.88 -14.30
CA SER A 59 7.48 19.71 -13.44
C SER A 59 6.89 19.99 -12.06
N ALA A 60 5.68 19.51 -11.76
CA ALA A 60 5.05 19.73 -10.46
C ALA A 60 5.75 18.91 -9.35
N ALA A 61 5.91 19.49 -8.17
CA ALA A 61 6.50 18.80 -7.02
C ALA A 61 5.75 17.50 -6.67
N ALA A 62 4.43 17.52 -6.72
CA ALA A 62 3.58 16.35 -6.51
C ALA A 62 3.84 15.24 -7.55
N THR A 63 4.14 15.60 -8.81
CA THR A 63 4.49 14.61 -9.84
C THR A 63 5.84 13.96 -9.54
N ALA A 64 6.82 14.75 -9.10
CA ALA A 64 8.12 14.22 -8.68
C ALA A 64 8.00 13.26 -7.48
N GLU A 65 7.15 13.59 -6.50
CA GLU A 65 6.86 12.72 -5.35
C GLU A 65 6.23 11.40 -5.80
N VAL A 66 5.14 11.45 -6.59
CA VAL A 66 4.50 10.26 -7.15
C VAL A 66 5.51 9.37 -7.87
N CYS A 67 6.33 9.95 -8.74
CA CYS A 67 7.31 9.20 -9.52
C CYS A 67 8.39 8.57 -8.64
N ALA A 68 8.85 9.26 -7.60
CA ALA A 68 9.81 8.71 -6.65
C ALA A 68 9.25 7.48 -5.92
N VAL A 69 8.01 7.56 -5.45
CA VAL A 69 7.31 6.49 -4.72
C VAL A 69 7.03 5.29 -5.61
N VAL A 70 6.50 5.55 -6.81
CA VAL A 70 6.19 4.52 -7.81
C VAL A 70 7.45 3.83 -8.28
N THR A 71 8.52 4.58 -8.59
CA THR A 71 9.81 4.02 -9.01
C THR A 71 10.44 3.18 -7.91
N ALA A 72 10.44 3.67 -6.66
CA ALA A 72 10.96 2.89 -5.52
C ALA A 72 10.17 1.59 -5.32
N THR A 73 8.85 1.65 -5.48
CA THR A 73 8.00 0.46 -5.40
C THR A 73 8.28 -0.51 -6.54
N ALA A 74 8.30 -0.04 -7.78
CA ALA A 74 8.59 -0.87 -8.95
C ALA A 74 9.95 -1.55 -8.86
N ARG A 75 10.99 -0.85 -8.38
CA ARG A 75 12.31 -1.43 -8.14
C ARG A 75 12.30 -2.51 -7.06
N ARG A 76 11.57 -2.28 -5.96
CA ARG A 76 11.47 -3.24 -4.84
C ARG A 76 10.68 -4.49 -5.24
N THR A 77 9.58 -4.31 -5.97
CA THR A 77 8.61 -5.38 -6.18
C THR A 77 8.68 -6.01 -7.58
N GLY A 78 9.35 -5.36 -8.53
CA GLY A 78 9.40 -5.74 -9.93
C GLY A 78 8.16 -5.35 -10.74
N ALA A 79 7.28 -4.51 -10.19
CA ALA A 79 6.07 -4.06 -10.89
C ALA A 79 6.43 -3.24 -12.15
N LYS A 80 5.58 -3.31 -13.17
CA LYS A 80 5.72 -2.52 -14.41
C LYS A 80 4.98 -1.21 -14.31
N ILE A 81 5.57 -0.14 -14.84
CA ILE A 81 4.95 1.19 -14.83
C ILE A 81 4.43 1.47 -16.25
N ILE A 82 3.16 1.87 -16.35
CA ILE A 82 2.56 2.35 -17.60
C ILE A 82 2.11 3.79 -17.44
N ALA A 83 2.44 4.65 -18.41
CA ALA A 83 1.95 6.02 -18.46
C ALA A 83 0.71 6.12 -19.36
N GLU A 84 -0.38 6.72 -18.85
CA GLU A 84 -1.65 6.85 -19.57
C GLU A 84 -1.86 8.22 -20.23
N GLY A 85 -2.64 8.29 -21.30
CA GLY A 85 -2.98 9.55 -21.96
C GLY A 85 -1.86 10.11 -22.86
N VAL A 86 -0.99 9.25 -23.39
CA VAL A 86 0.07 9.64 -24.32
C VAL A 86 -0.51 9.93 -25.71
N GLU A 87 -0.47 11.19 -26.13
CA GLU A 87 -1.08 11.64 -27.40
C GLU A 87 -0.06 12.16 -28.41
N THR A 88 1.13 12.55 -27.95
CA THR A 88 2.19 13.13 -28.79
C THR A 88 3.54 12.43 -28.60
N ALA A 89 4.47 12.64 -29.53
CA ALA A 89 5.85 12.17 -29.37
C ALA A 89 6.55 12.83 -28.16
N ALA A 90 6.15 14.06 -27.79
CA ALA A 90 6.62 14.72 -26.58
C ALA A 90 6.11 14.00 -25.32
N ASP A 91 4.84 13.57 -25.30
CA ASP A 91 4.30 12.78 -24.19
C ASP A 91 5.05 11.44 -24.02
N VAL A 92 5.50 10.82 -25.11
CA VAL A 92 6.34 9.60 -25.04
C VAL A 92 7.67 9.89 -24.35
N ALA A 93 8.31 11.01 -24.66
CA ALA A 93 9.55 11.41 -24.01
C ALA A 93 9.32 11.70 -22.52
N THR A 94 8.23 12.38 -22.19
CA THR A 94 7.81 12.63 -20.80
C THR A 94 7.54 11.33 -20.05
N ALA A 95 6.77 10.40 -20.62
CA ALA A 95 6.47 9.09 -20.02
C ALA A 95 7.76 8.34 -19.64
N ARG A 96 8.75 8.31 -20.54
CA ARG A 96 10.06 7.71 -20.26
C ARG A 96 10.80 8.43 -19.14
N ALA A 97 10.76 9.76 -19.12
CA ALA A 97 11.39 10.56 -18.06
C ALA A 97 10.75 10.33 -16.69
N LEU A 98 9.44 10.07 -16.64
CA LEU A 98 8.71 9.69 -15.42
C LEU A 98 8.99 8.24 -14.98
N GLY A 99 9.77 7.47 -15.76
CA GLY A 99 10.17 6.11 -15.43
C GLY A 99 9.23 5.02 -15.94
N ALA A 100 8.33 5.31 -16.87
CA ALA A 100 7.40 4.33 -17.40
C ALA A 100 8.11 3.28 -18.29
N ASP A 101 7.82 2.00 -18.06
CA ASP A 101 8.20 0.88 -18.93
C ASP A 101 7.35 0.87 -20.20
N TRP A 102 6.07 1.18 -20.06
CA TRP A 102 5.04 1.12 -21.09
C TRP A 102 4.27 2.43 -21.20
N ALA A 103 3.54 2.61 -22.29
CA ALA A 103 2.71 3.78 -22.50
C ALA A 103 1.40 3.41 -23.21
N GLN A 104 0.32 4.10 -22.85
CA GLN A 104 -1.00 3.97 -23.43
C GLN A 104 -1.53 5.36 -23.83
N GLY A 105 -2.08 5.47 -25.04
CA GLY A 105 -2.80 6.67 -25.48
C GLY A 105 -2.93 6.75 -27.00
N TRP A 106 -3.61 7.81 -27.47
CA TRP A 106 -3.98 7.97 -28.88
C TRP A 106 -2.80 8.08 -29.83
N TYR A 107 -1.61 8.38 -29.32
CA TYR A 107 -0.37 8.31 -30.09
C TYR A 107 -0.14 6.91 -30.69
N PHE A 108 -0.48 5.86 -29.93
CA PHE A 108 -0.30 4.47 -30.35
C PHE A 108 -1.56 3.87 -30.97
N GLY A 109 -2.73 4.29 -30.50
CA GLY A 109 -4.00 3.80 -31.01
C GLY A 109 -5.17 4.32 -30.18
N ARG A 110 -6.33 4.45 -30.83
CA ARG A 110 -7.58 4.79 -30.15
C ARG A 110 -8.27 3.52 -29.64
N PRO A 111 -9.10 3.62 -28.58
CA PRO A 111 -9.99 2.52 -28.21
C PRO A 111 -10.81 2.07 -29.42
N ALA A 112 -10.80 0.78 -29.71
CA ALA A 112 -11.49 0.19 -30.85
C ALA A 112 -12.02 -1.20 -30.47
N PRO A 113 -13.07 -1.71 -31.15
CA PRO A 113 -13.54 -3.08 -30.99
C PRO A 113 -12.40 -4.10 -31.19
N PRO A 114 -12.42 -5.27 -30.52
CA PRO A 114 -11.37 -6.28 -30.63
C PRO A 114 -11.04 -6.70 -32.07
N ALA A 115 -12.03 -6.75 -32.95
CA ALA A 115 -11.86 -7.11 -34.37
C ALA A 115 -11.03 -6.09 -35.17
N GLU A 116 -10.93 -4.86 -34.68
CA GLU A 116 -10.21 -3.76 -35.33
C GLU A 116 -8.80 -3.56 -34.74
N LEU A 117 -8.48 -4.27 -33.64
CA LEU A 117 -7.17 -4.18 -33.01
C LEU A 117 -6.10 -4.78 -33.93
N ARG A 118 -5.19 -3.93 -34.39
CA ARG A 118 -3.97 -4.34 -35.09
C ARG A 118 -2.94 -4.72 -34.04
N LEU A 119 -2.95 -5.99 -33.63
CA LEU A 119 -1.87 -6.54 -32.81
C LEU A 119 -0.61 -6.59 -33.70
N THR A 120 0.27 -5.60 -33.56
CA THR A 120 1.64 -5.70 -34.08
C THR A 120 2.40 -6.68 -33.20
N ASP A 121 3.39 -7.36 -33.79
CA ASP A 121 4.22 -8.37 -33.13
C ASP A 121 4.47 -7.99 -31.68
N ILE A 122 3.81 -8.69 -30.76
CA ILE A 122 4.08 -8.62 -29.33
C ILE A 122 5.44 -9.29 -29.17
N ALA A 123 6.51 -8.63 -29.64
CA ALA A 123 7.87 -8.96 -29.33
C ALA A 123 7.90 -9.05 -27.82
N VAL A 124 8.00 -10.27 -27.31
CA VAL A 124 7.67 -10.70 -25.94
C VAL A 124 7.95 -9.55 -24.99
N ALA A 125 6.93 -8.74 -24.70
CA ALA A 125 7.09 -7.61 -23.78
C ALA A 125 7.64 -8.24 -22.50
N PRO A 126 8.60 -7.58 -21.81
CA PRO A 126 9.15 -8.13 -20.58
C PRO A 126 7.99 -8.60 -19.72
N GLY A 127 7.92 -9.91 -19.50
CA GLY A 127 6.72 -10.53 -18.95
C GLY A 127 6.35 -9.87 -17.63
N LEU A 128 5.05 -9.86 -17.32
CA LEU A 128 4.62 -9.58 -15.96
C LEU A 128 5.36 -10.52 -14.99
N ARG A 129 5.41 -10.11 -13.73
CA ARG A 129 5.97 -10.94 -12.66
C ARG A 129 5.31 -12.32 -12.65
N ALA A 130 6.06 -13.32 -12.19
CA ALA A 130 5.50 -14.65 -11.96
C ALA A 130 4.28 -14.57 -11.02
N PRO A 131 3.24 -15.41 -11.21
CA PRO A 131 2.07 -15.43 -10.34
C PRO A 131 2.42 -15.63 -8.85
N ARG A 132 1.75 -14.88 -7.97
CA ARG A 132 2.00 -14.87 -6.51
C ARG A 132 0.73 -15.22 -5.70
N PRO A 133 0.21 -16.45 -5.79
CA PRO A 133 -1.07 -16.81 -5.17
C PRO A 133 -1.11 -16.65 -3.63
N GLY A 134 0.05 -16.60 -2.97
CA GLY A 134 0.18 -16.42 -1.52
C GLY A 134 0.27 -14.97 -1.04
N LEU A 135 0.44 -13.96 -1.91
CA LEU A 135 0.78 -12.59 -1.50
C LEU A 135 -0.21 -11.96 -0.52
N HIS A 136 -1.50 -12.18 -0.76
CA HIS A 136 -2.59 -11.69 0.07
C HIS A 136 -3.21 -12.81 0.90
N GLN A 137 -2.44 -13.85 1.24
CA GLN A 137 -2.86 -14.90 2.17
C GLN A 137 -1.89 -14.92 3.35
N PRO A 138 -1.89 -13.88 4.20
CA PRO A 138 -1.08 -13.90 5.38
C PRO A 138 -1.48 -15.09 6.25
N VAL A 139 -0.48 -15.85 6.67
CA VAL A 139 -0.63 -16.96 7.62
C VAL A 139 -0.18 -16.45 8.97
N GLY A 140 -0.99 -16.69 9.99
CA GLY A 140 -0.65 -16.34 11.38
C GLY A 140 -1.10 -14.95 11.81
N THR A 141 -0.57 -14.52 12.94
CA THR A 141 -0.84 -13.22 13.57
C THR A 141 0.17 -12.15 13.13
N PRO A 142 -0.09 -10.84 13.38
CA PRO A 142 0.90 -9.78 13.18
C PRO A 142 2.26 -10.10 13.80
N TYR A 143 2.26 -10.64 15.03
CA TYR A 143 3.49 -11.02 15.72
C TYR A 143 4.25 -12.15 15.01
N GLU A 144 3.55 -13.16 14.51
CA GLU A 144 4.16 -14.27 13.76
C GLU A 144 4.74 -13.82 12.43
N VAL A 145 4.05 -12.92 11.71
CA VAL A 145 4.55 -12.33 10.48
C VAL A 145 5.80 -11.50 10.76
N ALA A 146 5.79 -10.68 11.83
CA ALA A 146 6.97 -9.93 12.24
C ALA A 146 8.15 -10.85 12.58
N ALA A 147 7.92 -11.89 13.38
CA ALA A 147 8.95 -12.85 13.79
C ALA A 147 9.56 -13.59 12.58
N THR A 148 8.71 -14.06 11.66
CA THR A 148 9.16 -14.76 10.44
C THR A 148 9.88 -13.83 9.47
N GLY A 149 9.51 -12.54 9.44
CA GLY A 149 10.17 -11.50 8.68
C GLY A 149 11.48 -10.97 9.28
N GLY A 150 11.98 -11.57 10.37
CA GLY A 150 13.25 -11.18 10.98
C GLY A 150 13.18 -9.87 11.76
N ALA A 151 12.02 -9.52 12.33
CA ALA A 151 11.86 -8.35 13.17
C ALA A 151 12.77 -8.40 14.42
N ASP A 152 13.28 -7.24 14.82
CA ASP A 152 14.13 -7.08 15.99
C ASP A 152 13.31 -7.15 17.28
N ARG A 153 13.79 -7.91 18.25
CA ARG A 153 13.25 -7.86 19.62
C ARG A 153 13.79 -6.64 20.35
N ILE A 154 12.88 -5.81 20.85
CA ILE A 154 13.23 -4.53 21.47
C ILE A 154 12.54 -4.32 22.82
N SER A 155 13.07 -3.39 23.62
CA SER A 155 12.41 -2.93 24.84
C SER A 155 11.26 -1.98 24.53
N GLU A 156 10.30 -1.85 25.45
CA GLU A 156 9.20 -0.89 25.32
C GLU A 156 9.68 0.56 25.16
N ALA A 157 10.75 0.93 25.86
CA ALA A 157 11.37 2.25 25.71
C ALA A 157 11.93 2.49 24.30
N ALA A 158 12.48 1.46 23.66
CA ALA A 158 12.92 1.54 22.28
C ALA A 158 11.75 1.59 21.29
N ALA A 159 10.66 0.87 21.59
CA ALA A 159 9.43 0.89 20.80
C ALA A 159 8.80 2.29 20.79
N ARG A 160 8.71 2.92 21.98
CA ARG A 160 8.21 4.31 22.10
C ARG A 160 9.04 5.30 21.28
N ARG A 161 10.38 5.23 21.38
CA ARG A 161 11.28 6.06 20.55
C ARG A 161 11.10 5.82 19.05
N ALA A 162 10.79 4.59 18.64
CA ALA A 162 10.51 4.31 17.23
C ALA A 162 9.23 5.03 16.77
N LEU A 163 8.16 5.00 17.57
CA LEU A 163 6.93 5.73 17.27
C LEU A 163 7.10 7.24 17.29
N GLU A 164 7.85 7.80 18.24
CA GLU A 164 8.16 9.23 18.28
C GLU A 164 8.85 9.69 17.00
N ARG A 165 9.81 8.91 16.49
CA ARG A 165 10.48 9.22 15.22
C ARG A 165 9.52 9.18 14.03
N VAL A 166 8.62 8.20 14.00
CA VAL A 166 7.65 8.09 12.92
C VAL A 166 6.60 9.19 13.00
N ALA A 167 6.10 9.50 14.20
CA ALA A 167 5.16 10.60 14.41
C ALA A 167 5.76 11.94 13.97
N ALA A 168 7.05 12.18 14.26
CA ALA A 168 7.77 13.34 13.76
C ALA A 168 7.97 13.33 12.24
N ALA A 169 8.12 12.16 11.62
CA ALA A 169 8.30 12.01 10.18
C ALA A 169 6.97 12.09 9.39
N VAL A 170 5.83 11.86 10.05
CA VAL A 170 4.49 12.01 9.47
C VAL A 170 4.05 13.48 9.47
N ASP A 171 4.68 14.32 10.30
CA ASP A 171 4.38 15.75 10.38
C ASP A 171 4.59 16.44 9.01
N GLY A 172 3.49 16.85 8.39
CA GLY A 172 3.47 17.46 7.06
C GLY A 172 3.53 16.49 5.87
N GLN A 173 3.29 15.19 6.06
CA GLN A 173 3.22 14.19 4.97
C GLN A 173 1.77 13.80 4.67
N GLU A 174 1.33 13.94 3.41
CA GLU A 174 -0.09 13.80 3.00
C GLU A 174 -0.55 12.33 2.75
N HIS A 175 0.31 11.33 3.01
CA HIS A 175 0.14 9.95 2.52
C HIS A 175 0.26 8.85 3.59
N ALA A 176 0.19 9.19 4.88
CA ALA A 176 0.39 8.22 5.95
C ALA A 176 -0.81 7.28 6.16
N VAL A 177 -0.52 6.00 6.37
CA VAL A 177 -1.47 4.96 6.75
C VAL A 177 -1.13 4.42 8.13
N LEU A 178 -2.10 4.44 9.04
CA LEU A 178 -2.02 3.91 10.39
C LEU A 178 -2.97 2.73 10.55
N LEU A 179 -2.44 1.57 10.91
CA LEU A 179 -3.24 0.38 11.21
C LEU A 179 -2.92 -0.14 12.59
N GLY A 180 -3.93 -0.54 13.35
CA GLY A 180 -3.74 -1.06 14.69
C GLY A 180 -4.56 -2.30 14.99
N SER A 181 -4.16 -3.03 16.03
CA SER A 181 -4.99 -4.03 16.71
C SER A 181 -4.64 -4.07 18.18
N TYR A 182 -5.64 -4.14 19.04
CA TYR A 182 -5.44 -4.32 20.48
C TYR A 182 -6.60 -5.05 21.15
N GLY A 183 -6.30 -5.79 22.22
CA GLY A 183 -7.29 -6.57 22.97
C GLY A 183 -8.07 -5.74 23.97
N THR A 184 -7.42 -4.75 24.59
CA THR A 184 -8.04 -3.79 25.53
C THR A 184 -7.48 -2.38 25.28
N PRO A 185 -8.21 -1.30 25.65
CA PRO A 185 -7.68 0.06 25.54
C PRO A 185 -6.33 0.26 26.25
N ASP A 186 -6.09 -0.47 27.35
CA ASP A 186 -4.86 -0.39 28.13
C ASP A 186 -3.63 -0.90 27.36
N ASP A 187 -3.82 -1.79 26.37
CA ASP A 187 -2.73 -2.31 25.55
C ASP A 187 -2.08 -1.23 24.66
N LEU A 188 -2.82 -0.16 24.35
CA LEU A 188 -2.30 1.00 23.61
C LEU A 188 -1.98 2.19 24.50
N ALA A 189 -2.41 2.21 25.77
CA ALA A 189 -2.21 3.35 26.66
C ALA A 189 -0.76 3.87 26.69
N PRO A 190 0.30 3.03 26.69
CA PRO A 190 1.69 3.49 26.64
C PRO A 190 2.09 4.22 25.34
N TRP A 191 1.32 4.06 24.27
CA TRP A 191 1.58 4.58 22.92
C TRP A 191 0.51 5.55 22.44
N GLN A 192 -0.54 5.78 23.23
CA GLN A 192 -1.72 6.56 22.85
C GLN A 192 -1.38 7.97 22.33
N PRO A 193 -0.48 8.76 22.96
CA PRO A 193 -0.15 10.09 22.47
C PRO A 193 0.43 10.09 21.06
N GLN A 194 1.34 9.15 20.76
CA GLN A 194 1.96 9.02 19.44
C GLN A 194 0.95 8.48 18.41
N VAL A 195 0.09 7.54 18.81
CA VAL A 195 -0.99 7.01 17.97
C VAL A 195 -1.96 8.12 17.59
N ASP A 196 -2.38 8.96 18.54
CA ASP A 196 -3.28 10.08 18.30
C ASP A 196 -2.65 11.12 17.37
N GLN A 197 -1.38 11.45 17.60
CA GLN A 197 -0.63 12.37 16.74
C GLN A 197 -0.57 11.86 15.29
N VAL A 198 -0.16 10.61 15.09
CA VAL A 198 -0.09 10.02 13.74
C VAL A 198 -1.49 9.91 13.13
N SER A 199 -2.49 9.48 13.90
CA SER A 199 -3.86 9.32 13.41
C SER A 199 -4.49 10.64 12.98
N ALA A 200 -4.15 11.76 13.62
CA ALA A 200 -4.69 13.08 13.27
C ALA A 200 -4.19 13.58 11.90
N GLN A 201 -3.05 13.06 11.43
CA GLN A 201 -2.39 13.44 10.18
C GLN A 201 -2.47 12.34 9.11
N ALA A 202 -2.79 11.11 9.51
CA ALA A 202 -2.87 9.98 8.60
C ALA A 202 -4.01 10.18 7.59
N LEU A 203 -3.68 9.94 6.32
CA LEU A 203 -4.66 9.87 5.25
C LEU A 203 -5.67 8.74 5.46
N TYR A 204 -5.22 7.65 6.11
CA TYR A 204 -6.08 6.55 6.53
C TYR A 204 -5.65 6.02 7.90
N SER A 205 -6.59 5.91 8.83
CA SER A 205 -6.38 5.18 10.09
C SER A 205 -7.50 4.17 10.36
N ALA A 206 -7.11 2.98 10.82
CA ALA A 206 -8.06 1.95 11.23
C ALA A 206 -7.48 1.07 12.33
N VAL A 207 -8.31 0.69 13.31
CA VAL A 207 -7.85 -0.11 14.44
C VAL A 207 -8.86 -1.19 14.77
N LEU A 208 -8.38 -2.44 14.90
CA LEU A 208 -9.16 -3.58 15.38
C LEU A 208 -9.29 -3.52 16.91
N ARG A 209 -10.53 -3.50 17.40
CA ARG A 209 -10.89 -3.33 18.81
C ARG A 209 -11.97 -4.34 19.19
N PRO A 210 -12.11 -4.72 20.46
CA PRO A 210 -13.20 -5.60 20.91
C PRO A 210 -14.53 -4.83 20.97
N ASP A 211 -15.03 -4.36 19.83
CA ASP A 211 -16.24 -3.53 19.71
C ASP A 211 -17.45 -4.29 19.14
N GLY A 212 -17.31 -5.59 18.92
CA GLY A 212 -18.34 -6.45 18.32
C GLY A 212 -18.43 -6.35 16.79
N VAL A 213 -17.68 -5.44 16.16
CA VAL A 213 -17.61 -5.29 14.70
C VAL A 213 -16.31 -5.89 14.18
N SER A 214 -15.20 -5.64 14.87
CA SER A 214 -13.87 -6.18 14.55
C SER A 214 -13.39 -7.15 15.64
N THR A 215 -12.47 -8.05 15.29
CA THR A 215 -11.89 -9.02 16.24
C THR A 215 -10.36 -8.85 16.29
N PRO A 216 -9.80 -8.36 17.42
CA PRO A 216 -8.36 -8.24 17.57
C PRO A 216 -7.69 -9.60 17.70
N PHE A 217 -6.36 -9.62 17.72
CA PHE A 217 -5.57 -10.84 17.92
C PHE A 217 -5.44 -11.12 19.42
N PRO A 218 -5.96 -12.27 19.93
CA PRO A 218 -5.92 -12.55 21.36
C PRO A 218 -4.50 -12.56 21.91
N GLY A 219 -4.26 -11.80 22.98
CA GLY A 219 -2.93 -11.70 23.63
C GLY A 219 -1.88 -10.92 22.84
N GLU A 220 -2.27 -10.26 21.75
CA GLU A 220 -1.39 -9.46 20.91
C GLU A 220 -1.91 -8.04 20.69
N SER A 221 -0.97 -7.09 20.67
CA SER A 221 -1.22 -5.75 20.16
C SER A 221 -0.25 -5.43 19.03
N CYS A 222 -0.71 -4.69 18.04
CA CYS A 222 0.06 -4.34 16.86
C CYS A 222 -0.23 -2.92 16.41
N LEU A 223 0.81 -2.23 15.96
CA LEU A 223 0.71 -0.94 15.30
C LEU A 223 1.57 -0.96 14.04
N VAL A 224 0.99 -0.53 12.92
CA VAL A 224 1.67 -0.35 11.64
C VAL A 224 1.50 1.11 11.26
N VAL A 225 2.61 1.78 10.96
CA VAL A 225 2.60 3.09 10.34
C VAL A 225 3.40 2.99 9.06
N MET A 226 2.81 3.44 7.96
CA MET A 226 3.46 3.40 6.67
C MET A 226 3.20 4.69 5.92
N THR A 227 4.26 5.28 5.41
CA THR A 227 4.25 6.41 4.49
C THR A 227 5.01 5.99 3.23
N PRO A 228 5.05 6.81 2.17
CA PRO A 228 5.83 6.48 1.00
C PRO A 228 7.34 6.36 1.25
N HIS A 229 7.84 6.97 2.33
CA HIS A 229 9.27 7.01 2.67
C HIS A 229 9.63 6.26 3.96
N HIS A 230 8.65 5.95 4.81
CA HIS A 230 8.86 5.32 6.11
C HIS A 230 7.91 4.15 6.30
N ALA A 231 8.40 3.09 6.93
CA ALA A 231 7.58 1.95 7.32
C ALA A 231 8.02 1.51 8.71
N VAL A 232 7.08 1.33 9.62
CA VAL A 232 7.34 0.72 10.92
C VAL A 232 6.17 -0.17 11.31
N ALA A 233 6.49 -1.34 11.86
CA ALA A 233 5.53 -2.15 12.58
C ALA A 233 6.07 -2.48 13.96
N LEU A 234 5.21 -2.37 14.96
CA LEU A 234 5.43 -2.81 16.33
C LEU A 234 4.41 -3.88 16.65
N CYS A 235 4.87 -5.07 17.00
CA CYS A 235 4.01 -6.18 17.40
C CYS A 235 4.40 -6.65 18.79
N HIS A 236 3.47 -6.60 19.73
CA HIS A 236 3.65 -7.05 21.09
C HIS A 236 2.82 -8.31 21.32
N ARG A 237 3.40 -9.28 22.05
CA ARG A 237 2.71 -10.49 22.51
C ARG A 237 2.92 -10.62 24.01
N LEU A 238 1.81 -10.73 24.76
CA LEU A 238 1.80 -10.77 26.21
C LEU A 238 2.68 -11.93 26.72
N GLY A 239 3.54 -11.63 27.70
CA GLY A 239 4.48 -12.61 28.28
C GLY A 239 5.64 -13.00 27.37
N VAL A 240 5.70 -12.48 26.13
CA VAL A 240 6.79 -12.77 25.18
C VAL A 240 7.63 -11.53 24.92
N GLY A 241 7.03 -10.37 24.62
CA GLY A 241 7.73 -9.10 24.41
C GLY A 241 7.39 -8.41 23.09
N VAL A 242 8.16 -7.37 22.73
CA VAL A 242 7.90 -6.50 21.56
C VAL A 242 8.87 -6.81 20.41
N LEU A 243 8.32 -6.92 19.21
CA LEU A 243 9.06 -6.97 17.95
C LEU A 243 8.87 -5.68 17.16
N ARG A 244 9.93 -5.23 16.51
CA ARG A 244 9.94 -4.08 15.59
C ARG A 244 10.52 -4.48 14.25
N THR A 245 9.89 -4.02 13.18
CA THR A 245 10.49 -4.06 11.85
C THR A 245 10.27 -2.73 11.15
N ASP A 246 11.29 -2.29 10.42
CA ASP A 246 11.20 -1.17 9.48
C ASP A 246 11.31 -1.66 8.02
N ASP A 247 11.39 -2.99 7.79
CA ASP A 247 11.44 -3.56 6.45
C ASP A 247 10.08 -3.35 5.75
N PRO A 248 10.02 -2.58 4.65
CA PRO A 248 8.74 -2.23 4.04
C PRO A 248 7.93 -3.45 3.59
N ALA A 249 8.59 -4.54 3.18
CA ALA A 249 7.89 -5.75 2.75
C ALA A 249 7.20 -6.45 3.94
N THR A 250 7.90 -6.59 5.06
CA THR A 250 7.36 -7.18 6.30
C THR A 250 6.27 -6.29 6.89
N VAL A 251 6.50 -4.98 6.98
CA VAL A 251 5.50 -4.00 7.46
C VAL A 251 4.22 -4.06 6.62
N ALA A 252 4.34 -4.06 5.28
CA ALA A 252 3.18 -4.19 4.40
C ALA A 252 2.46 -5.54 4.58
N SER A 253 3.21 -6.62 4.83
CA SER A 253 2.63 -7.94 5.10
C SER A 253 1.81 -7.96 6.40
N ILE A 254 2.33 -7.34 7.46
CA ILE A 254 1.60 -7.15 8.73
C ILE A 254 0.36 -6.26 8.50
N GLY A 255 0.49 -5.17 7.76
CA GLY A 255 -0.65 -4.32 7.40
C GLY A 255 -1.73 -5.08 6.64
N ARG A 256 -1.36 -5.99 5.72
CA ARG A 256 -2.33 -6.87 5.04
C ARG A 256 -3.06 -7.80 6.01
N VAL A 257 -2.39 -8.34 7.03
CA VAL A 257 -3.03 -9.14 8.09
C VAL A 257 -4.13 -8.33 8.78
N LEU A 258 -3.82 -7.09 9.17
CA LEU A 258 -4.74 -6.18 9.85
C LEU A 258 -5.91 -5.80 8.93
N LEU A 259 -5.61 -5.34 7.71
CA LEU A 259 -6.62 -4.91 6.73
C LEU A 259 -7.60 -6.03 6.34
N GLN A 260 -7.18 -7.29 6.36
CA GLN A 260 -8.07 -8.42 6.08
C GLN A 260 -9.05 -8.73 7.22
N ARG A 261 -8.68 -8.39 8.45
CA ARG A 261 -9.55 -8.53 9.62
C ARG A 261 -10.41 -7.31 9.89
N LEU A 262 -10.10 -6.17 9.26
CA LEU A 262 -11.02 -5.05 9.22
C LEU A 262 -12.26 -5.52 8.47
N THR A 263 -13.33 -5.70 9.22
CA THR A 263 -14.63 -6.02 8.66
C THR A 263 -15.08 -4.84 7.80
N VAL A 264 -15.56 -5.17 6.61
CA VAL A 264 -16.48 -4.29 5.89
C VAL A 264 -17.76 -4.29 6.72
N ALA A 265 -17.84 -3.45 7.75
CA ALA A 265 -19.14 -3.07 8.26
C ALA A 265 -19.87 -2.45 7.07
N ALA A 266 -20.84 -3.18 6.52
CA ALA A 266 -21.69 -2.69 5.45
C ALA A 266 -22.19 -1.30 5.84
N LEU A 267 -22.01 -0.32 4.96
CA LEU A 267 -22.58 1.03 5.09
C LEU A 267 -24.03 0.96 5.60
N PRO A 268 -24.39 1.74 6.62
CA PRO A 268 -25.56 2.60 6.56
C PRO A 268 -25.10 4.01 6.20
N ALA A 269 -25.95 4.73 5.49
CA ALA A 269 -25.71 6.07 4.98
C ALA A 269 -25.26 7.07 6.07
N LEU A 270 -24.50 8.08 5.63
CA LEU A 270 -24.26 9.34 6.32
C LEU A 270 -25.52 9.88 7.01
#